data_AF-A0A6M1ZGJ7-F1
#
_entry.id   AF-A0A6M1ZGJ7-F1
#
_cell.length_a   1.000
_cell.length_b   1.000
_cell.length_c   1.000
_cell.angle_alpha   90.00
_cell.angle_beta   90.00
_cell.angle_gamma   90.00
#
_symmetry.space_group_name_H-M   'P 1'
#
loop_
_entity.id
_entity.type
_entity.pdbx_description
1 polymer ?
#
loop_
_entity_poly.entity_id
_entity_poly.type
_entity_poly.pdbx_seq_one_letter_code
_entity_poly.pdbx_strand_id
1 'polypeptide(L)'
;MIDWLLANPGQSMAVLADNMNVSRSWLSIVMHSDVFVEKYTIARMSHTKNLSRQLIEKQLKVTLKAYDALELIIDDNEVDDRLVLDAADKTARLLQFTPTGGNSPKLLSKETTIEKESIREVSPGVIERARERMRETTHMSFYGNQDALPSPEG
;
A
#
# COMPACT_ATOMS: atom_id res chain seq x y z
N MET A 1 22.74 0.09 -9.34
CA MET A 1 21.61 0.74 -10.04
C MET A 1 20.41 0.90 -9.12
N ILE A 2 19.93 -0.20 -8.52
CA ILE A 2 18.82 -0.19 -7.54
C ILE A 2 19.08 0.78 -6.39
N ASP A 3 20.25 0.75 -5.76
CA ASP A 3 20.57 1.64 -4.62
C ASP A 3 20.55 3.12 -5.00
N TRP A 4 21.00 3.44 -6.22
CA TRP A 4 20.97 4.81 -6.73
C TRP A 4 19.53 5.30 -6.93
N LEU A 5 18.65 4.45 -7.46
CA LEU A 5 17.23 4.76 -7.63
C LEU A 5 16.50 4.91 -6.29
N LEU A 6 16.88 4.12 -5.28
CA LEU A 6 16.32 4.23 -3.94
C LEU A 6 16.78 5.51 -3.23
N ALA A 7 18.03 5.93 -3.43
CA ALA A 7 18.57 7.17 -2.87
C ALA A 7 18.04 8.43 -3.57
N ASN A 8 17.71 8.34 -4.86
CA ASN A 8 17.31 9.48 -5.68
C ASN A 8 15.93 9.26 -6.33
N PRO A 9 14.84 9.21 -5.54
CA PRO A 9 13.50 9.02 -6.07
C PRO A 9 13.12 10.22 -6.96
N GLY A 10 12.70 9.95 -8.20
CA GLY A 10 12.22 10.98 -9.14
C GLY A 10 13.28 11.62 -10.03
N GLN A 11 14.56 11.26 -9.90
CA GLN A 11 15.58 11.70 -10.85
C GLN A 11 15.35 11.08 -12.23
N SER A 12 15.73 11.81 -13.29
CA SER A 12 15.53 11.36 -14.66
C SER A 12 16.48 10.21 -15.01
N MET A 13 16.01 9.31 -15.90
CA MET A 13 16.82 8.19 -16.39
C MET A 13 18.07 8.65 -17.16
N ALA A 14 18.06 9.87 -17.70
CA ALA A 14 19.22 10.49 -18.33
C ALA A 14 20.37 10.66 -17.33
N VAL A 15 20.07 11.21 -16.15
CA VAL A 15 21.06 11.45 -15.09
C VAL A 15 21.62 10.13 -14.55
N LEU A 16 20.79 9.09 -14.46
CA LEU A 16 21.24 7.75 -14.07
C LEU A 16 22.19 7.15 -15.13
N ALA A 17 21.86 7.30 -16.42
CA ALA A 17 22.70 6.81 -17.52
C ALA A 17 24.06 7.51 -17.53
N ASP A 18 24.07 8.83 -17.34
CA ASP A 18 25.29 9.63 -17.26
C ASP A 18 26.13 9.23 -16.03
N ASN A 19 25.48 9.04 -14.87
CA ASN A 19 26.17 8.62 -13.64
C ASN A 19 26.74 7.20 -13.71
N MET A 20 26.12 6.31 -14.49
CA MET A 20 26.60 4.93 -14.67
C MET A 20 27.46 4.77 -15.92
N ASN A 21 27.65 5.83 -16.71
CA ASN A 21 28.37 5.84 -17.97
C ASN A 21 27.90 4.72 -18.94
N VAL A 22 26.58 4.51 -19.01
CA VAL A 22 25.94 3.50 -19.87
C VAL A 22 24.95 4.15 -20.84
N SER A 23 24.66 3.49 -21.96
CA SER A 23 23.66 4.00 -22.90
C SER A 23 22.25 3.91 -22.32
N ARG A 24 21.40 4.89 -22.68
CA ARG A 24 19.99 4.91 -22.25
C ARG A 24 19.21 3.68 -22.74
N SER A 25 19.56 3.17 -23.92
CA SER A 25 18.95 1.96 -24.49
C SER A 25 19.27 0.72 -23.66
N TRP A 26 20.53 0.55 -23.26
CA TRP A 26 20.94 -0.54 -22.36
C TRP A 26 20.22 -0.45 -21.02
N LEU A 27 20.15 0.76 -20.45
CA LEU A 27 19.47 1.01 -19.18
C LEU A 27 17.97 0.66 -19.27
N SER A 28 17.32 1.02 -20.37
CA SER A 28 15.93 0.63 -20.62
C SER A 28 15.75 -0.89 -20.63
N ILE A 29 16.64 -1.64 -21.30
CA ILE A 29 16.55 -3.11 -21.35
C ILE A 29 16.69 -3.71 -19.94
N VAL A 30 17.66 -3.23 -19.16
CA VAL A 30 17.90 -3.73 -17.80
C VAL A 30 16.74 -3.40 -16.87
N MET A 31 16.17 -2.20 -16.96
CA MET A 31 15.06 -1.76 -16.09
C MET A 31 13.76 -2.55 -16.32
N HIS A 32 13.52 -2.98 -17.56
CA HIS A 32 12.34 -3.77 -17.92
C HIS A 32 12.59 -5.28 -17.81
N SER A 33 13.78 -5.71 -17.38
CA SER A 33 14.05 -7.11 -17.09
C SER A 33 13.26 -7.55 -15.85
N ASP A 34 12.60 -8.70 -15.93
CA ASP A 34 11.82 -9.27 -14.81
C ASP A 34 12.68 -9.40 -13.53
N VAL A 35 13.94 -9.81 -13.69
CA VAL A 35 14.90 -9.95 -12.58
C VAL A 35 15.15 -8.60 -11.89
N PHE A 36 15.21 -7.52 -12.66
CA PHE A 36 15.41 -6.18 -12.11
C PHE A 36 14.16 -5.70 -11.37
N VAL A 37 12.98 -5.89 -11.96
CA VAL A 37 11.70 -5.50 -11.36
C VAL A 37 11.48 -6.21 -10.03
N GLU A 38 11.73 -7.52 -9.98
CA GLU A 38 11.62 -8.31 -8.74
C GLU A 38 12.59 -7.81 -7.67
N LYS A 39 13.88 -7.65 -8.00
CA LYS A 39 14.87 -7.16 -7.02
C LYS A 39 14.59 -5.73 -6.57
N TYR A 40 14.14 -4.87 -7.47
CA TYR A 40 13.81 -3.48 -7.14
C TYR A 40 12.60 -3.39 -6.21
N THR A 41 11.56 -4.21 -6.44
CA THR A 41 10.37 -4.24 -5.56
C THR A 41 10.72 -4.71 -4.16
N ILE A 42 11.50 -5.80 -4.03
CA ILE A 42 11.98 -6.30 -2.73
C ILE A 42 12.80 -5.23 -2.00
N ALA A 43 13.76 -4.62 -2.69
CA ALA A 43 14.61 -3.58 -2.09
C ALA A 43 13.80 -2.34 -1.68
N ARG A 44 12.83 -1.92 -2.49
CA ARG A 44 11.94 -0.80 -2.19
C ARG A 44 11.05 -1.06 -0.98
N MET A 45 10.50 -2.26 -0.84
CA MET A 45 9.69 -2.64 0.33
C MET A 45 10.53 -2.62 1.60
N SER A 46 11.75 -3.17 1.54
CA SER A 46 12.70 -3.16 2.67
C SER A 46 13.07 -1.72 3.07
N HIS A 47 13.42 -0.89 2.09
CA HIS A 47 13.75 0.52 2.31
C HIS A 47 12.57 1.28 2.96
N THR A 48 11.36 1.08 2.45
CA THR A 48 10.14 1.71 3.01
C THR A 48 9.88 1.28 4.45
N LYS A 49 10.05 -0.01 4.75
CA LYS A 49 9.89 -0.55 6.12
C LYS A 49 10.94 0.01 7.09
N ASN A 50 12.17 0.20 6.62
CA ASN A 50 13.22 0.79 7.45
C ASN A 50 12.98 2.28 7.67
N LEU A 51 12.54 3.01 6.65
CA LEU A 51 12.21 4.43 6.75
C LEU A 51 11.02 4.66 7.69
N SER A 52 9.96 3.83 7.61
CA SER A 52 8.83 3.93 8.54
C SER A 52 9.25 3.62 9.98
N ARG A 53 10.12 2.63 10.21
CA ARG A 53 10.68 2.36 11.53
C ARG A 53 11.46 3.57 12.06
N GLN A 54 12.36 4.14 11.27
CA GLN A 54 13.13 5.32 11.67
C GLN A 54 12.24 6.53 11.96
N LEU A 55 11.16 6.70 11.19
CA LEU A 55 10.18 7.76 11.43
C LEU A 55 9.48 7.56 12.77
N ILE A 56 9.03 6.34 13.06
CA ILE A 56 8.40 5.98 14.34
C ILE A 56 9.37 6.23 15.50
N GLU A 57 10.63 5.80 15.39
CA GLU A 57 11.65 6.02 16.42
C GLU A 57 11.92 7.52 16.66
N LYS A 58 12.03 8.31 15.59
CA LYS A 58 12.21 9.76 15.70
C LYS A 58 10.99 10.44 16.31
N GLN A 59 9.79 10.03 15.90
CA GLN A 59 8.54 10.54 16.45
C GLN A 59 8.45 10.21 17.94
N LEU A 60 8.73 8.97 18.34
CA LEU A 60 8.77 8.57 19.75
C LEU A 60 9.77 9.43 20.54
N LYS A 61 10.96 9.66 20.00
CA LYS A 61 11.98 10.52 20.65
C LYS A 61 11.51 11.96 20.83
N VAL A 62 10.79 12.52 19.86
CA VAL A 62 10.21 13.87 19.96
C VAL A 62 9.10 13.89 21.00
N THR A 63 8.22 12.88 21.00
CA THR A 63 7.14 12.76 21.99
C THR A 63 7.68 12.62 23.41
N LEU A 64 8.72 11.81 23.63
CA LEU A 64 9.37 11.67 24.94
C LEU A 64 9.97 12.99 25.40
N LYS A 65 10.70 13.71 24.54
CA LYS A 65 11.22 15.04 24.89
C LYS A 65 10.13 16.06 25.19
N ALA A 66 9.01 16.00 24.48
CA ALA A 66 7.87 16.87 24.74
C ALA A 66 7.22 16.52 26.09
N TYR A 67 7.17 15.24 26.45
CA TYR A 67 6.70 14.78 27.74
C TYR A 67 7.61 15.26 28.88
N ASP A 68 8.93 15.08 28.76
CA ASP A 68 9.91 15.56 29.75
C ASP A 68 9.81 17.09 29.96
N ALA A 69 9.59 17.84 28.87
CA ALA A 69 9.40 19.28 28.94
C ALA A 69 8.08 19.67 29.62
N LEU A 70 7.00 18.90 29.39
CA LEU A 70 5.72 19.10 30.07
C LEU A 70 5.82 18.76 31.55
N GLU A 71 6.55 17.72 31.94
CA GLU A 71 6.80 17.36 33.33
C GLU A 71 7.49 18.50 34.08
N LEU A 72 8.54 19.09 33.50
CA LEU A 72 9.24 20.25 34.08
C LEU A 72 8.33 21.48 34.23
N ILE A 73 7.44 21.70 33.27
CA ILE A 73 6.45 22.79 33.28
C ILE A 73 5.39 22.55 34.36
N ILE A 74 4.96 21.30 34.58
CA ILE A 74 3.98 20.97 35.62
C ILE A 74 4.58 21.17 37.02
N ASP A 75 5.87 20.87 37.21
CA ASP A 75 6.55 21.03 38.50
C ASP A 75 6.80 22.52 38.87
N ASP A 76 6.83 23.42 37.87
CA ASP A 76 6.86 24.86 38.11
C ASP A 76 5.44 25.37 38.43
N ASN A 77 5.19 25.71 39.69
CA ASN A 77 3.90 26.19 40.23
C ASN A 77 3.34 27.50 39.59
N GLU A 78 3.93 28.01 38.52
CA GLU A 78 3.47 29.22 37.80
C GLU A 78 2.69 28.92 36.51
N VAL A 79 2.47 27.65 36.17
CA VAL A 79 1.82 27.30 34.91
C VAL A 79 0.30 27.27 35.05
N ASP A 80 -0.40 27.90 34.11
CA ASP A 80 -1.86 27.86 34.02
C ASP A 80 -2.33 26.41 33.85
N ASP A 81 -3.06 25.90 34.85
CA ASP A 81 -3.66 24.56 34.89
C ASP A 81 -4.40 24.18 33.59
N ARG A 82 -4.94 25.19 32.88
CA ARG A 82 -5.63 24.99 31.59
C ARG A 82 -4.68 24.54 30.48
N LEU A 83 -3.45 25.03 30.50
CA LEU A 83 -2.44 24.74 29.50
C LEU A 83 -1.85 23.34 29.73
N VAL A 84 -1.67 22.95 31.00
CA VAL A 84 -1.32 21.59 31.40
C VAL A 84 -2.42 20.60 30.99
N LEU A 85 -3.69 20.93 31.25
CA LEU A 85 -4.81 20.06 30.90
C LEU A 85 -4.97 19.90 29.38
N ASP A 86 -4.81 20.96 28.58
CA ASP A 86 -4.89 20.89 27.12
C ASP A 86 -3.71 20.11 26.52
N ALA A 87 -2.50 20.23 27.10
CA ALA A 87 -1.36 19.40 26.71
C ALA A 87 -1.57 17.93 27.06
N ALA A 88 -2.11 17.63 28.25
CA ALA A 88 -2.48 16.28 28.66
C ALA A 88 -3.57 15.68 27.76
N ASP A 89 -4.59 16.45 27.39
CA ASP A 89 -5.69 15.98 26.54
C ASP A 89 -5.23 15.74 25.10
N LYS A 90 -4.36 16.60 24.55
CA LYS A 90 -3.75 16.41 23.22
C LYS A 90 -2.80 15.22 23.18
N THR A 91 -1.98 15.02 24.20
CA THR A 91 -1.08 13.86 24.28
C THR A 91 -1.86 12.57 24.47
N ALA A 92 -2.89 12.55 25.31
CA ALA A 92 -3.77 11.41 25.48
C ALA A 92 -4.55 11.06 24.19
N ARG A 93 -4.96 12.07 23.39
CA ARG A 93 -5.54 11.85 22.05
C ARG A 93 -4.55 11.25 21.07
N LEU A 94 -3.32 11.75 21.05
CA LEU A 94 -2.27 11.27 20.15
C LEU A 94 -1.86 9.82 20.45
N LEU A 95 -1.89 9.46 21.73
CA LEU A 95 -1.60 8.11 22.23
C LEU A 95 -2.84 7.18 22.27
N GLN A 96 -3.99 7.65 21.78
CA GLN A 96 -5.26 6.90 21.76
C GLN A 96 -5.78 6.49 23.16
N PHE A 97 -5.36 7.18 24.21
CA PHE A 97 -5.82 6.93 25.58
C PHE A 97 -7.14 7.64 25.91
N THR A 98 -7.48 8.72 25.22
CA THR A 98 -8.82 9.32 25.32
C THR A 98 -9.82 8.52 24.50
N PRO A 99 -11.03 8.23 25.03
CA PRO A 99 -12.11 7.68 24.22
C PRO A 99 -12.48 8.71 23.14
N THR A 100 -12.01 8.48 21.92
CA THR A 100 -12.48 9.21 20.75
C THR A 100 -14.00 9.08 20.73
N GLY A 101 -14.71 10.18 20.96
CA GLY A 101 -16.16 10.23 20.84
C GLY A 101 -16.55 9.74 19.45
N GLY A 102 -16.93 8.47 19.35
CA GLY A 102 -17.27 7.78 18.11
C GLY A 102 -16.44 6.52 17.77
N ASN A 103 -15.29 6.28 18.39
CA ASN A 103 -14.50 5.06 18.20
C ASN A 103 -13.62 4.80 19.43
N SER A 104 -14.22 4.29 20.50
CA SER A 104 -13.48 3.63 21.57
C SER A 104 -12.70 2.44 20.99
N PRO A 105 -11.51 2.10 21.51
CA PRO A 105 -10.83 0.89 21.09
C PRO A 105 -11.71 -0.28 21.51
N LYS A 106 -12.29 -0.96 20.51
CA LYS A 106 -12.86 -2.28 20.72
C LYS A 106 -11.69 -3.13 21.21
N LEU A 107 -11.69 -3.43 22.51
CA LEU A 107 -11.01 -4.61 23.04
C LEU A 107 -11.21 -5.71 22.00
N LEU A 108 -10.11 -6.27 21.50
CA LEU A 108 -10.10 -7.39 20.55
C LEU A 108 -10.78 -8.60 21.21
N SER A 109 -12.10 -8.56 21.36
CA SER A 109 -12.92 -9.76 21.35
C SER A 109 -12.70 -10.33 19.97
N LYS A 110 -12.03 -11.48 19.97
CA LYS A 110 -11.71 -12.31 18.83
C LYS A 110 -13.02 -12.72 18.14
N GLU A 111 -13.60 -11.81 17.39
CA GLU A 111 -14.79 -12.03 16.59
C GLU A 111 -14.35 -11.90 15.15
N THR A 112 -14.15 -13.07 14.55
CA THR A 112 -13.85 -13.32 13.15
C THR A 112 -14.59 -12.30 12.29
N THR A 113 -13.87 -11.32 11.76
CA THR A 113 -14.39 -10.46 10.70
C THR A 113 -14.49 -11.34 9.47
N ILE A 114 -15.62 -12.03 9.33
CA ILE A 114 -16.09 -12.49 8.04
C ILE A 114 -16.26 -11.20 7.25
N GLU A 115 -15.38 -10.99 6.27
CA GLU A 115 -15.56 -9.97 5.26
C GLU A 115 -17.00 -10.12 4.76
N LYS A 116 -17.86 -9.15 5.10
CA LYS A 116 -19.12 -9.00 4.41
C LYS A 116 -18.77 -8.54 3.00
N GLU A 117 -18.42 -9.50 2.15
CA GLU A 117 -18.58 -9.37 0.71
C GLU A 117 -19.96 -8.73 0.52
N SER A 118 -19.98 -7.56 -0.09
CA SER A 118 -21.21 -6.92 -0.50
C SER A 118 -21.98 -7.95 -1.32
N ILE A 119 -23.08 -8.47 -0.79
CA ILE A 119 -24.06 -9.22 -1.58
C ILE A 119 -24.56 -8.20 -2.60
N ARG A 120 -23.90 -8.17 -3.76
CA ARG A 120 -24.36 -7.42 -4.92
C ARG A 120 -25.65 -8.13 -5.31
N GLU A 121 -26.78 -7.49 -5.08
CA GLU A 121 -28.08 -8.00 -5.46
C GLU A 121 -28.10 -8.09 -7.00
N VAL A 122 -27.84 -9.29 -7.52
CA VAL A 122 -27.86 -9.55 -8.95
C VAL A 122 -29.32 -9.69 -9.35
N SER A 123 -29.85 -8.72 -10.09
CA SER A 123 -31.22 -8.79 -10.61
C SER A 123 -31.42 -10.08 -11.45
N PRO A 124 -32.59 -10.75 -11.36
CA PRO A 124 -32.82 -12.06 -12.00
C PRO A 124 -32.51 -12.09 -13.51
N GLY A 125 -32.73 -10.98 -14.22
CA GLY A 125 -32.45 -10.88 -15.66
C GLY A 125 -30.98 -10.92 -16.05
N VAL A 126 -30.06 -10.69 -15.10
CA VAL A 126 -28.60 -10.79 -15.33
C VAL A 126 -28.14 -12.24 -15.25
N ILE A 127 -28.76 -13.04 -14.38
CA ILE A 127 -28.46 -14.48 -14.26
C ILE A 127 -28.92 -15.22 -15.52
N GLU A 128 -30.09 -14.88 -16.07
CA GLU A 128 -30.60 -15.52 -17.28
C GLU A 128 -29.72 -15.21 -18.51
N ARG A 129 -29.33 -13.94 -18.69
CA ARG A 129 -28.38 -13.54 -19.74
C ARG A 129 -27.00 -14.19 -19.59
N ALA A 130 -26.53 -14.41 -18.35
CA ALA A 130 -25.27 -15.11 -18.11
C ALA A 130 -25.39 -16.60 -18.48
N ARG A 131 -26.50 -17.26 -18.16
CA ARG A 131 -26.76 -18.66 -18.53
C ARG A 131 -26.85 -18.86 -20.03
N GLU A 132 -27.47 -17.93 -20.75
CA GLU A 132 -27.59 -17.98 -22.21
C GLU A 132 -26.22 -17.86 -22.89
N ARG A 133 -25.38 -16.92 -22.44
CA ARG A 133 -23.99 -16.81 -22.92
C ARG A 133 -23.16 -18.06 -22.64
N MET A 134 -23.33 -18.69 -21.49
CA MET A 134 -22.61 -19.93 -21.17
C MET A 134 -23.05 -21.09 -22.07
N ARG A 135 -24.33 -21.16 -22.44
CA ARG A 135 -24.82 -22.17 -23.41
C ARG A 135 -24.24 -21.95 -24.80
N GLU A 136 -24.19 -20.70 -25.27
CA GLU A 136 -23.59 -20.35 -26.57
C GLU A 136 -22.10 -20.68 -26.64
N THR A 137 -21.33 -20.36 -25.58
CA THR A 137 -19.90 -20.69 -25.54
C THR A 137 -19.65 -22.18 -25.41
N THR A 138 -20.47 -22.90 -24.65
CA THR A 138 -20.35 -24.37 -24.56
C THR A 138 -20.68 -25.02 -25.90
N HIS A 139 -21.70 -24.55 -26.62
CA HIS A 139 -22.10 -25.07 -27.93
C HIS A 139 -21.08 -24.75 -29.04
N MET A 140 -20.43 -23.58 -28.98
CA MET A 140 -19.33 -23.23 -29.90
C MET A 140 -18.04 -24.02 -29.62
N SER A 141 -17.79 -24.46 -28.39
CA SER A 141 -16.60 -25.30 -28.10
C SER A 141 -16.78 -26.77 -28.48
N PHE A 142 -18.04 -27.23 -28.62
CA PHE A 142 -18.36 -28.63 -28.85
C PHE A 142 -18.59 -28.98 -30.34
N TYR A 143 -19.02 -28.01 -31.16
CA TYR A 143 -19.04 -28.14 -32.62
C TYR A 143 -17.86 -27.38 -33.21
N GLY A 144 -16.74 -28.09 -33.41
CA GLY A 144 -15.53 -27.53 -33.96
C GLY A 144 -15.71 -26.84 -35.30
N ASN A 145 -14.98 -25.75 -35.49
CA ASN A 145 -14.54 -25.27 -36.80
C ASN A 145 -13.87 -26.44 -37.52
N GLN A 146 -14.59 -27.10 -38.42
CA GLN A 146 -13.96 -27.83 -39.52
C GLN A 146 -13.52 -26.79 -40.55
N ASP A 147 -12.40 -26.12 -40.28
CA ASP A 147 -11.64 -25.48 -41.34
C ASP A 147 -10.99 -26.60 -42.15
N ALA A 148 -11.67 -27.01 -43.21
CA ALA A 148 -11.17 -27.96 -44.19
C ALA A 148 -9.91 -27.37 -44.85
N LEU A 149 -8.79 -28.09 -44.69
CA LEU A 149 -7.57 -27.84 -45.45
C LEU A 149 -7.86 -27.99 -46.95
N PRO A 150 -7.41 -27.06 -47.82
CA PRO A 150 -7.54 -27.24 -49.25
C PRO A 150 -6.61 -28.38 -49.71
N SER A 151 -7.20 -29.43 -50.29
CA SER A 151 -6.46 -30.47 -51.02
C SER A 151 -6.05 -29.97 -52.42
N PRO A 152 -4.91 -30.44 -52.96
CA PRO A 152 -4.35 -29.94 -54.21
C PRO A 152 -5.09 -30.56 -55.42
N GLU A 153 -5.60 -29.72 -56.32
CA GLU A 153 -6.20 -30.17 -57.57
C GLU A 153 -5.12 -30.43 -58.63
N GLY A 154 -5.21 -31.62 -59.23
CA GLY A 154 -4.81 -31.93 -60.60
C GLY A 154 -6.05 -32.34 -61.39
#